data_AF-A0A258HBJ5-F1
#
_entry.id   AF-A0A258HBJ5-F1
#
_cell.length_a   1.000
_cell.length_b   1.000
_cell.length_c   1.000
_cell.angle_alpha   90.00
_cell.angle_beta   90.00
_cell.angle_gamma   90.00
#
_symmetry.space_group_name_H-M   'P 1'
#
loop_
_entity.id
_entity.type
_entity.pdbx_description
1 polymer ?
#
loop_
_entity_poly.entity_id
_entity_poly.type
_entity_poly.pdbx_seq_one_letter_code
_entity_poly.pdbx_strand_id
1 'polypeptide(L)'
;MGVRITPVTAGDAELTYSHVEFDAGGDPVEPAQFGTADEVYTASGARHLRPGDIVVVGLEVGRSLWLPLPGRVVLLEQAEQRVMYAVGTLPGHPFSGEEAFTLEQTADGSVWLTVRSFARPATWWGWPLLPVLLLARILIARRFLRALMGAIPSQPA
;
A
#
# COMPACT_ATOMS: atom_id res chain seq x y z
N MET A 1 9.33 -8.85 -9.87
CA MET A 1 8.86 -7.71 -9.03
C MET A 1 9.46 -7.91 -7.66
N GLY A 2 10.29 -6.99 -7.21
CA GLY A 2 10.93 -7.03 -5.90
C GLY A 2 10.33 -5.99 -4.96
N VAL A 3 10.34 -6.26 -3.66
CA VAL A 3 9.91 -5.30 -2.62
C VAL A 3 11.07 -5.09 -1.67
N ARG A 4 11.36 -3.82 -1.34
CA ARG A 4 12.30 -3.44 -0.28
C ARG A 4 11.56 -2.60 0.74
N ILE A 5 11.78 -2.89 2.02
CA ILE A 5 11.15 -2.16 3.13
C ILE A 5 12.27 -1.57 3.98
N THR A 6 12.21 -0.27 4.20
CA THR A 6 13.06 0.43 5.16
C THR A 6 12.19 0.77 6.38
N PRO A 7 12.41 0.11 7.53
CA PRO A 7 11.59 0.33 8.71
C PRO A 7 11.85 1.73 9.30
N VAL A 8 10.79 2.42 9.73
CA VAL A 8 10.89 3.59 10.62
C VAL A 8 10.99 3.12 12.06
N THR A 9 11.38 3.93 13.06
CA THR A 9 11.22 3.57 14.48
C THR A 9 9.83 3.98 15.01
N ALA A 10 9.40 3.49 16.19
CA ALA A 10 8.11 3.88 16.77
C ALA A 10 8.02 5.38 17.08
N GLY A 11 9.10 5.97 17.63
CA GLY A 11 9.13 7.41 17.93
C GLY A 11 9.19 8.30 16.69
N ASP A 12 9.81 7.84 15.60
CA ASP A 12 9.84 8.57 14.34
C ASP A 12 8.49 8.52 13.60
N ALA A 13 7.71 7.44 13.79
CA ALA A 13 6.40 7.27 13.15
C ALA A 13 5.39 8.35 13.58
N GLU A 14 5.33 8.67 14.88
CA GLU A 14 4.43 9.68 15.46
C GLU A 14 4.68 11.10 14.90
N LEU A 15 5.88 11.38 14.40
CA LEU A 15 6.29 12.71 13.95
C LEU A 15 6.11 12.92 12.44
N THR A 16 5.73 11.90 11.67
CA THR A 16 5.99 11.90 10.22
C THR A 16 4.75 12.10 9.34
N TYR A 17 3.57 11.66 9.76
CA TYR A 17 2.38 11.72 8.90
C TYR A 17 1.11 11.88 9.73
N SER A 18 0.01 12.31 9.13
CA SER A 18 -1.34 12.21 9.71
C SER A 18 -2.28 11.97 8.55
N HIS A 19 -2.95 10.81 8.50
CA HIS A 19 -3.77 10.46 7.35
C HIS A 19 -5.10 11.21 7.37
N VAL A 20 -5.64 11.42 6.17
CA VAL A 20 -6.98 11.95 5.99
C VAL A 20 -7.93 10.76 5.99
N GLU A 21 -8.92 10.78 6.87
CA GLU A 21 -10.04 9.83 6.83
C GLU A 21 -11.19 10.41 6.01
N PHE A 22 -12.08 9.55 5.53
CA PHE A 22 -13.29 9.95 4.83
C PHE A 22 -14.49 9.27 5.48
N ASP A 23 -15.59 9.99 5.61
CA ASP A 23 -16.85 9.41 6.07
C ASP A 23 -17.49 8.50 5.00
N ALA A 24 -18.66 7.96 5.32
CA ALA A 24 -19.42 7.12 4.40
C ALA A 24 -19.88 7.87 3.12
N GLY A 25 -19.95 9.21 3.16
CA GLY A 25 -20.25 10.08 2.02
C GLY A 25 -19.03 10.36 1.13
N GLY A 26 -17.83 10.05 1.61
CA GLY A 26 -16.57 10.34 0.92
C GLY A 26 -16.05 11.76 1.18
N ASP A 27 -16.58 12.45 2.19
CA ASP A 27 -16.09 13.74 2.64
C ASP A 27 -14.96 13.55 3.66
N PRO A 28 -13.90 14.37 3.62
CA PRO A 28 -12.77 14.23 4.54
C PRO A 28 -13.17 14.56 5.98
N VAL A 29 -12.78 13.72 6.94
CA VAL A 29 -13.01 13.90 8.39
C VAL A 29 -11.70 14.08 9.15
N GLU A 30 -11.81 14.34 10.47
CA GLU A 30 -10.68 14.66 11.35
C GLU A 30 -9.58 13.57 11.28
N PRO A 31 -8.28 13.95 11.26
CA PRO A 31 -7.18 12.99 11.13
C PRO A 31 -7.17 12.00 12.29
N ALA A 32 -7.01 10.72 12.00
CA ALA A 32 -6.95 9.72 13.04
C ALA A 32 -5.64 9.76 13.83
N GLN A 33 -5.74 9.37 15.10
CA GLN A 33 -4.64 9.38 16.04
C GLN A 33 -3.84 8.09 15.94
N PHE A 34 -2.51 8.19 16.08
CA PHE A 34 -1.65 7.03 16.16
C PHE A 34 -1.89 6.30 17.48
N GLY A 35 -2.30 5.03 17.40
CA GLY A 35 -2.14 4.13 18.54
C GLY A 35 -0.66 3.79 18.71
N THR A 36 -0.18 3.75 19.95
CA THR A 36 1.13 3.17 20.29
C THR A 36 1.12 1.69 19.94
N ALA A 37 1.61 1.34 18.75
CA ALA A 37 1.69 -0.04 18.32
C ALA A 37 3.05 -0.62 18.74
N ASP A 38 3.01 -1.59 19.66
CA ASP A 38 4.13 -2.48 19.94
C ASP A 38 4.63 -3.16 18.64
N GLU A 39 5.91 -3.49 18.56
CA GLU A 39 6.46 -4.17 17.38
C GLU A 39 5.92 -5.60 17.27
N VAL A 40 5.00 -5.83 16.33
CA VAL A 40 4.43 -7.15 16.05
C VAL A 40 5.25 -7.86 14.98
N TYR A 41 5.51 -9.17 15.16
CA TYR A 41 6.23 -10.00 14.21
C TYR A 41 5.36 -11.17 13.75
N THR A 42 5.54 -11.63 12.52
CA THR A 42 4.93 -12.86 12.02
C THR A 42 5.54 -14.07 12.71
N ALA A 43 4.89 -15.23 12.62
CA ALA A 43 5.44 -16.49 13.11
C ALA A 43 6.81 -16.84 12.49
N SER A 44 7.10 -16.33 11.29
CA SER A 44 8.39 -16.48 10.61
C SER A 44 9.44 -15.44 11.02
N GLY A 45 9.14 -14.56 11.98
CA GLY A 45 10.04 -13.51 12.46
C GLY A 45 10.10 -12.26 11.58
N ALA A 46 9.23 -12.14 10.57
CA ALA A 46 9.15 -10.92 9.77
C ALA A 46 8.38 -9.84 10.55
N ARG A 47 8.94 -8.63 10.64
CA ARG A 47 8.27 -7.52 11.30
C ARG A 47 7.02 -7.12 10.50
N HIS A 48 5.90 -6.88 11.18
CA HIS A 48 4.73 -6.28 10.57
C HIS A 48 5.04 -4.84 10.12
N LEU A 49 4.37 -4.42 9.05
CA LEU A 49 4.42 -3.02 8.64
C LEU A 49 3.90 -2.12 9.76
N ARG A 50 4.37 -0.88 9.81
CA ARG A 50 3.78 0.18 10.63
C ARG A 50 3.61 1.46 9.81
N PRO A 51 2.66 2.34 10.18
CA PRO A 51 2.64 3.70 9.69
C PRO A 51 4.01 4.38 9.85
N GLY A 52 4.51 4.99 8.78
CA GLY A 52 5.82 5.61 8.68
C GLY A 52 6.88 4.76 7.96
N ASP A 53 6.72 3.43 7.86
CA ASP A 53 7.65 2.56 7.12
C ASP A 53 7.74 2.98 5.65
N ILE A 54 8.95 2.95 5.08
CA ILE A 54 9.15 3.22 3.66
C ILE A 54 9.13 1.91 2.90
N VAL A 55 8.22 1.79 1.93
CA VAL A 55 8.09 0.63 1.04
C VAL A 55 8.49 1.06 -0.36
N VAL A 56 9.47 0.38 -0.94
CA VAL A 56 9.87 0.56 -2.33
C VAL A 56 9.48 -0.67 -3.12
N VAL A 57 8.47 -0.51 -3.96
CA VAL A 57 8.05 -1.55 -4.89
C VAL A 57 8.83 -1.38 -6.18
N GLY A 58 9.46 -2.46 -6.64
CA GLY A 58 10.24 -2.49 -7.85
C GLY A 58 9.48 -3.07 -9.02
N LEU A 59 9.06 -2.21 -9.96
CA LEU A 59 8.43 -2.67 -11.19
C LEU A 59 9.51 -3.04 -12.22
N GLU A 60 9.54 -4.33 -12.60
CA GLU A 60 10.34 -4.78 -13.74
C GLU A 60 9.65 -4.39 -15.04
N VAL A 61 10.36 -3.62 -15.87
CA VAL A 61 9.94 -3.20 -17.20
C VAL A 61 10.88 -3.87 -18.22
N GLY A 62 10.38 -4.88 -18.93
CA GLY A 62 11.23 -5.72 -19.78
C GLY A 62 12.22 -6.59 -18.99
N ARG A 63 13.36 -6.97 -19.61
CA ARG A 63 14.34 -7.88 -18.98
C ARG A 63 15.39 -7.19 -18.10
N SER A 64 15.55 -5.87 -18.21
CA SER A 64 16.70 -5.18 -17.60
C SER A 64 16.38 -3.88 -16.87
N LEU A 65 15.16 -3.35 -16.96
CA LEU A 65 14.81 -2.09 -16.31
C LEU A 65 14.03 -2.35 -15.02
N TRP A 66 14.50 -1.76 -13.93
CA TRP A 66 13.85 -1.78 -12.63
C TRP A 66 13.44 -0.36 -12.25
N LEU A 67 12.14 -0.11 -12.16
CA LEU A 67 11.58 1.19 -11.82
C LEU A 67 11.17 1.19 -10.33
N PRO A 68 11.86 1.96 -9.47
CA PRO A 68 11.45 2.10 -8.08
C PRO A 68 10.16 2.91 -7.96
N LEU A 69 9.24 2.41 -7.15
CA LEU A 69 8.01 3.07 -6.74
C LEU A 69 8.09 3.27 -5.23
N PRO A 70 8.78 4.33 -4.75
CA PRO A 70 8.92 4.60 -3.33
C PRO A 70 7.62 5.18 -2.75
N GLY A 71 7.21 4.65 -1.61
CA GLY A 71 6.08 5.14 -0.85
C GLY A 71 6.31 4.97 0.65
N ARG A 72 5.50 5.65 1.44
CA ARG A 72 5.47 5.55 2.90
C ARG A 72 4.14 4.95 3.31
N VAL A 73 4.15 3.94 4.18
CA VAL A 73 2.92 3.44 4.81
C VAL A 73 2.35 4.58 5.65
N VAL A 74 1.12 4.94 5.41
CA VAL A 74 0.46 6.07 6.08
C VAL A 74 -0.61 5.63 7.06
N LEU A 75 -1.20 4.46 6.80
CA LEU A 75 -2.24 3.86 7.62
C LEU A 75 -2.08 2.35 7.58
N LEU A 76 -2.36 1.71 8.70
CA LEU A 76 -2.48 0.26 8.82
C LEU A 76 -3.59 -0.04 9.82
N GLU A 77 -4.58 -0.80 9.39
CA GLU A 77 -5.65 -1.34 10.22
C GLU A 77 -5.66 -2.85 10.11
N GLN A 78 -5.78 -3.52 11.26
CA GLN A 78 -5.90 -4.96 11.34
C GLN A 78 -7.05 -5.31 12.28
N ALA A 79 -8.02 -6.03 11.73
CA ALA A 79 -9.11 -6.68 12.43
C ALA A 79 -9.17 -8.15 12.01
N GLU A 80 -9.95 -8.96 12.72
CA GLU A 80 -10.01 -10.41 12.54
C GLU A 80 -10.31 -10.83 11.09
N GLN A 81 -11.19 -10.11 10.40
CA GLN A 81 -11.61 -10.41 9.02
C GLN A 81 -11.28 -9.28 8.03
N ARG A 82 -10.47 -8.31 8.43
CA ARG A 82 -10.16 -7.13 7.62
C ARG A 82 -8.74 -6.65 7.86
N VAL A 83 -7.97 -6.53 6.79
CA VAL A 83 -6.64 -5.91 6.83
C VAL A 83 -6.61 -4.80 5.80
N MET A 84 -6.26 -3.60 6.22
CA MET A 84 -6.11 -2.45 5.33
C MET A 84 -4.77 -1.78 5.57
N TYR A 85 -4.09 -1.42 4.49
CA TYR A 85 -2.97 -0.49 4.58
C TYR A 85 -3.03 0.53 3.46
N ALA A 86 -2.56 1.74 3.73
CA ALA A 86 -2.43 2.78 2.73
C ALA A 86 -1.00 3.29 2.62
N VAL A 87 -0.63 3.75 1.43
CA VAL A 87 0.69 4.25 1.10
C VAL A 87 0.59 5.61 0.41
N GLY A 88 1.32 6.60 0.94
CA GLY A 88 1.56 7.87 0.26
C GLY A 88 2.84 7.83 -0.56
N THR A 89 2.82 8.33 -1.79
CA THR A 89 3.99 8.26 -2.67
C THR A 89 5.08 9.25 -2.26
N LEU A 90 6.34 8.84 -2.40
CA LEU A 90 7.52 9.65 -2.06
C LEU A 90 8.21 10.21 -3.33
N PRO A 91 9.09 11.22 -3.21
CA PRO A 91 9.90 11.69 -4.33
C PRO A 91 10.61 10.56 -5.07
N GLY A 92 10.59 10.62 -6.40
CA GLY A 92 11.08 9.54 -7.27
C GLY A 92 9.97 8.62 -7.80
N HIS A 93 8.78 8.65 -7.18
CA HIS A 93 7.60 7.97 -7.72
C HIS A 93 7.05 8.73 -8.95
N PRO A 94 6.61 8.04 -10.03
CA PRO A 94 6.04 8.69 -11.22
C PRO A 94 4.71 9.42 -10.95
N PHE A 95 4.06 9.06 -9.84
CA PHE A 95 2.82 9.67 -9.37
C PHE A 95 2.99 10.30 -7.99
N SER A 96 2.28 11.41 -7.78
CA SER A 96 2.05 12.03 -6.47
C SER A 96 0.62 11.75 -6.04
N GLY A 97 0.43 11.07 -4.91
CA GLY A 97 -0.89 10.69 -4.40
C GLY A 97 -0.81 9.60 -3.34
N GLU A 98 -1.96 8.99 -3.05
CA GLU A 98 -2.10 7.91 -2.07
C GLU A 98 -2.87 6.73 -2.65
N GLU A 99 -2.55 5.54 -2.15
CA GLU A 99 -3.22 4.29 -2.51
C GLU A 99 -3.46 3.42 -1.28
N ALA A 100 -4.72 3.03 -1.09
CA ALA A 100 -5.17 2.14 -0.04
C ALA A 100 -5.51 0.76 -0.62
N PHE A 101 -5.08 -0.27 0.09
CA PHE A 101 -5.35 -1.68 -0.20
C PHE A 101 -6.10 -2.25 0.99
N THR A 102 -7.34 -2.66 0.77
CA THR A 102 -8.21 -3.28 1.79
C THR A 102 -8.51 -4.70 1.38
N LEU A 103 -8.19 -5.65 2.26
CA LEU A 103 -8.55 -7.04 2.14
C LEU A 103 -9.63 -7.35 3.18
N GLU A 104 -10.78 -7.84 2.73
CA GLU A 104 -11.91 -8.20 3.58
C GLU A 104 -12.34 -9.63 3.30
N GLN A 105 -12.59 -10.40 4.35
CA GLN A 105 -13.20 -11.72 4.26
C GLN A 105 -14.66 -11.63 4.67
N THR A 106 -15.57 -12.07 3.80
CA THR A 106 -17.00 -12.14 4.08
C THR A 106 -17.35 -13.41 4.84
N ALA A 107 -18.54 -13.44 5.47
CA ALA A 107 -18.98 -14.57 6.30
C ALA A 107 -19.10 -15.91 5.55
N ASP A 108 -19.30 -15.88 4.23
CA ASP A 108 -19.31 -17.05 3.35
C ASP A 108 -17.89 -17.55 2.98
N GLY A 109 -16.85 -16.90 3.50
CA GLY A 109 -15.44 -17.21 3.25
C GLY A 109 -14.86 -16.55 2.00
N SER A 110 -15.64 -15.78 1.24
CA SER A 110 -15.14 -15.05 0.07
C SER A 110 -14.17 -13.94 0.51
N VAL A 111 -13.16 -13.65 -0.32
CA VAL A 111 -12.14 -12.62 -0.02
C VAL A 111 -12.18 -11.54 -1.09
N TRP A 112 -12.33 -10.28 -0.66
CA TRP A 112 -12.39 -9.11 -1.51
C TRP A 112 -11.15 -8.26 -1.32
N LEU A 113 -10.49 -7.93 -2.44
CA LEU A 113 -9.48 -6.88 -2.48
C LEU A 113 -10.11 -5.62 -3.07
N THR A 114 -10.17 -4.57 -2.26
CA THR A 114 -10.54 -3.22 -2.68
C THR A 114 -9.28 -2.35 -2.74
N VAL A 115 -9.02 -1.76 -3.90
CA VAL A 115 -7.94 -0.79 -4.09
C VAL A 115 -8.55 0.58 -4.38
N ARG A 116 -8.25 1.59 -3.55
CA ARG A 116 -8.68 2.97 -3.75
C ARG A 116 -7.45 3.85 -3.88
N SER A 117 -7.37 4.67 -4.92
CA SER A 117 -6.25 5.59 -5.09
C SER A 117 -6.61 6.87 -5.82
N PHE A 118 -6.10 7.98 -5.31
CA PHE A 118 -6.06 9.27 -5.99
C PHE A 118 -4.61 9.60 -6.32
N ALA A 119 -4.35 10.04 -7.54
CA ALA A 119 -3.00 10.32 -7.97
C ALA A 119 -2.98 11.29 -9.15
N ARG A 120 -1.93 12.11 -9.20
CA ARG A 120 -1.56 12.94 -10.35
C ARG A 120 -0.14 12.62 -10.79
N PRO A 121 0.26 12.95 -12.03
CA PRO A 121 1.66 12.91 -12.42
C PRO A 121 2.53 13.69 -11.42
N ALA A 122 3.64 13.10 -10.99
CA ALA A 122 4.55 13.76 -10.04
C ALA A 122 5.30 14.93 -10.71
N THR A 123 5.53 14.83 -12.02
CA THR A 123 6.26 15.82 -12.82
C THR A 123 5.39 16.39 -13.93
N TRP A 124 5.71 17.60 -14.39
CA TRP A 124 4.96 18.29 -15.46
C TRP A 124 4.96 17.50 -16.78
N TRP A 125 6.06 16.82 -17.10
CA TRP A 125 6.20 15.99 -18.31
C TRP A 125 5.50 14.63 -18.18
N GLY A 126 4.99 14.27 -17.01
CA GLY A 126 4.16 13.07 -16.84
C GLY A 126 2.71 13.25 -17.32
N TRP A 127 2.21 14.49 -17.43
CA TRP A 127 0.87 14.79 -17.95
C TRP A 127 0.61 14.29 -19.37
N PRO A 128 1.49 14.51 -20.37
CA PRO A 128 1.29 13.91 -21.69
C PRO A 128 1.33 12.37 -21.66
N LEU A 129 1.97 11.76 -20.66
CA LEU A 129 2.03 10.31 -20.47
C LEU A 129 0.84 9.73 -19.70
N LEU A 130 -0.10 10.56 -19.26
CA LEU A 130 -1.20 10.18 -18.38
C LEU A 130 -2.04 8.99 -18.91
N PRO A 131 -2.40 8.88 -20.20
CA PRO A 131 -3.16 7.73 -20.69
C PRO A 131 -2.41 6.40 -20.50
N VAL A 132 -1.10 6.40 -20.76
CA VAL A 132 -0.23 5.22 -20.57
C VAL A 132 -0.12 4.87 -19.09
N LEU A 133 0.04 5.89 -18.25
CA LEU A 133 0.09 5.78 -16.80
C LEU A 133 -1.22 5.20 -16.21
N LEU A 134 -2.39 5.58 -16.74
CA LEU A 134 -3.68 5.00 -16.34
C LEU A 134 -3.80 3.53 -16.76
N LEU A 135 -3.35 3.15 -17.96
CA LEU A 135 -3.30 1.76 -18.40
C LEU A 135 -2.37 0.92 -17.51
N ALA A 136 -1.21 1.46 -17.15
CA ALA A 136 -0.27 0.80 -16.26
C ALA A 136 -0.90 0.46 -14.89
N ARG A 137 -1.72 1.36 -14.32
CA ARG A 137 -2.47 1.10 -13.06
C ARG A 137 -3.39 -0.12 -13.18
N ILE A 138 -4.13 -0.25 -14.29
CA ILE A 138 -5.00 -1.42 -14.52
C ILE A 138 -4.18 -2.71 -14.58
N LEU A 139 -3.03 -2.69 -15.26
CA LEU A 139 -2.16 -3.86 -15.38
C LEU A 139 -1.54 -4.26 -14.03
N ILE A 140 -1.16 -3.28 -13.21
CA ILE A 140 -0.66 -3.49 -11.85
C ILE A 140 -1.77 -4.06 -10.96
N ALA A 141 -2.98 -3.49 -10.98
CA ALA A 141 -4.12 -3.99 -10.22
C ALA A 141 -4.44 -5.46 -10.57
N ARG A 142 -4.44 -5.82 -11.86
CA ARG A 142 -4.59 -7.21 -12.31
C ARG A 142 -3.47 -8.14 -11.83
N ARG A 143 -2.28 -7.62 -11.56
CA ARG A 143 -1.18 -8.41 -10.98
C ARG A 143 -1.47 -8.73 -9.52
N PHE A 144 -1.93 -7.75 -8.74
CA PHE A 144 -2.32 -7.97 -7.34
C PHE A 144 -3.44 -9.00 -7.22
N LEU A 145 -4.48 -8.89 -8.06
CA LEU A 145 -5.55 -9.89 -8.11
C LEU A 145 -5.01 -11.29 -8.44
N ARG A 146 -4.07 -11.42 -9.39
CA ARG A 146 -3.43 -12.70 -9.68
C ARG A 146 -2.62 -13.27 -8.53
N ALA A 147 -1.95 -12.43 -7.74
CA ALA A 147 -1.23 -12.88 -6.56
C ALA A 147 -2.20 -13.43 -5.48
N LEU A 148 -3.37 -12.80 -5.33
CA LEU A 148 -4.42 -13.26 -4.43
C LEU A 148 -5.11 -14.55 -4.89
N MET A 149 -5.20 -14.79 -6.20
CA MET A 149 -5.75 -16.03 -6.75
C MET A 149 -4.80 -17.23 -6.64
N GLY A 150 -3.55 -17.02 -6.21
CA GLY A 150 -2.62 -18.11 -5.95
C GLY A 150 -3.04 -18.91 -4.72
N ALA A 151 -2.95 -20.24 -4.78
CA ALA A 151 -3.13 -21.07 -3.59
C ALA A 151 -2.10 -20.63 -2.53
N ILE A 152 -2.57 -20.21 -1.36
CA ILE A 152 -1.70 -20.01 -0.21
C ILE A 152 -1.11 -21.40 0.10
N PRO A 153 0.21 -21.60 0.03
CA PRO A 153 0.79 -22.88 0.40
C PRO A 153 0.37 -23.18 1.85
N SER A 154 -0.30 -24.31 2.05
CA SER A 154 -0.66 -24.78 3.39
C SER A 154 0.61 -24.84 4.23
N GLN A 155 0.65 -24.06 5.32
CA GLN A 155 1.76 -24.10 6.26
C GLN A 155 1.81 -25.52 6.84
N PRO A 156 2.96 -26.22 6.81
CA PRO A 156 3.08 -27.51 7.48
C PRO A 156 2.79 -27.30 8.98
N ALA A 157 1.99 -28.20 9.53
CA ALA A 157 1.62 -28.25 10.94
C ALA A 157 2.85 -28.40 11.86
#